data_AF-A0A3S2YKL4-F1
#
_entry.id   AF-A0A3S2YKL4-F1
#
_cell.length_a   1.000
_cell.length_b   1.000
_cell.length_c   1.000
_cell.angle_alpha   90.00
_cell.angle_beta   90.00
_cell.angle_gamma   90.00
#
_symmetry.space_group_name_H-M   'P 1'
#
loop_
_entity.id
_entity.type
_entity.pdbx_description
1 polymer ?
#
loop_
_entity_poly.entity_id
_entity_poly.type
_entity_poly.pdbx_seq_one_letter_code
_entity_poly.pdbx_strand_id
1 'polypeptide(L)'
;MADSRTFGDLYKTKDLTEDALAAAVAAYVADLAPGPREIAPGITLDIAAAVAASAWATGVLGREEATEPHKRAAVRTAMLLAQAE
;
A
#
# COMPACT_ATOMS: atom_id res chain seq x y z
N MET A 1 15.32 11.67 16.49
CA MET A 1 15.45 10.45 15.69
C MET A 1 14.17 9.69 15.93
N ALA A 2 13.21 9.81 15.01
CA ALA A 2 11.97 9.04 15.11
C ALA A 2 12.22 7.77 14.29
N ASP A 3 12.05 6.62 14.94
CA ASP A 3 12.00 5.29 14.32
C ASP A 3 10.78 5.18 13.40
N SER A 4 10.69 6.03 12.38
CA SER A 4 9.66 5.99 11.34
C SER A 4 9.94 4.78 10.46
N ARG A 5 9.70 3.57 11.00
CA ARG A 5 9.76 2.33 10.23
C ARG A 5 8.79 2.47 9.08
N THR A 6 9.24 2.24 7.86
CA THR A 6 8.31 2.18 6.73
C THR A 6 7.67 0.79 6.69
N PHE A 7 6.56 0.65 5.98
CA PHE A 7 6.03 -0.67 5.69
C PHE A 7 7.02 -1.55 4.91
N GLY A 8 7.93 -0.94 4.15
CA GLY A 8 9.09 -1.63 3.56
C GLY A 8 10.08 -2.19 4.59
N ASP A 9 10.19 -1.55 5.76
CA ASP A 9 10.98 -2.07 6.89
C ASP A 9 10.26 -3.25 7.57
N LEU A 10 8.95 -3.15 7.79
CA LEU A 10 8.11 -4.27 8.28
C LEU A 10 8.11 -5.48 7.31
N TYR A 11 8.19 -5.21 6.01
CA TYR A 11 8.38 -6.25 5.00
C TYR A 11 9.76 -6.92 5.11
N LYS A 12 10.80 -6.15 5.41
CA LYS A 12 12.16 -6.66 5.66
C LYS A 12 12.25 -7.50 6.94
N THR A 13 11.53 -7.13 7.99
CA THR A 13 11.50 -7.87 9.26
C THR A 13 10.63 -9.13 9.20
N LYS A 14 9.95 -9.39 8.06
CA LYS A 14 8.98 -10.47 7.84
C LYS A 14 7.72 -10.37 8.69
N ASP A 15 7.48 -9.24 9.34
CA ASP A 15 6.20 -8.94 10.00
C ASP A 15 5.08 -8.77 8.97
N LEU A 16 5.42 -8.32 7.75
CA LEU A 16 4.52 -8.26 6.61
C LEU A 16 4.94 -9.28 5.54
N THR A 17 4.09 -10.26 5.25
CA THR A 17 4.35 -11.25 4.18
C THR A 17 3.98 -10.70 2.81
N GLU A 18 4.62 -11.23 1.75
CA GLU A 18 4.27 -10.86 0.37
C GLU A 18 2.82 -11.22 0.03
N ASP A 19 2.32 -12.33 0.56
CA ASP A 19 0.95 -12.78 0.36
C ASP A 19 -0.06 -11.82 0.99
N ALA A 20 0.19 -11.38 2.23
CA ALA A 20 -0.63 -10.39 2.92
C ALA A 20 -0.62 -9.04 2.19
N LEU A 21 0.55 -8.60 1.72
CA LEU A 21 0.67 -7.38 0.91
C LEU A 21 -0.09 -7.50 -0.42
N ALA A 22 0.04 -8.63 -1.12
CA ALA A 22 -0.65 -8.88 -2.38
C ALA A 22 -2.17 -8.95 -2.20
N ALA A 23 -2.65 -9.58 -1.13
CA ALA A 23 -4.06 -9.64 -0.76
C ALA A 23 -4.62 -8.24 -0.46
N ALA A 24 -3.89 -7.44 0.32
CA ALA A 24 -4.28 -6.06 0.64
C ALA A 24 -4.36 -5.17 -0.61
N VAL A 25 -3.36 -5.27 -1.51
CA VAL A 25 -3.35 -4.56 -2.80
C VAL A 25 -4.54 -5.01 -3.68
N ALA A 26 -4.80 -6.32 -3.77
CA ALA A 26 -5.91 -6.83 -4.55
C ALA A 26 -7.27 -6.36 -4.01
N ALA A 27 -7.46 -6.38 -2.68
CA ALA A 27 -8.65 -5.89 -2.02
C ALA A 27 -8.86 -4.38 -2.23
N TYR A 28 -7.79 -3.57 -2.20
CA TYR A 28 -7.89 -2.13 -2.48
C TYR A 28 -8.18 -1.83 -3.95
N VAL A 29 -7.59 -2.58 -4.89
CA VAL A 29 -7.87 -2.39 -6.32
C VAL A 29 -9.31 -2.83 -6.66
N ALA A 30 -9.85 -3.84 -5.97
CA ALA A 30 -11.24 -4.26 -6.10
C ALA A 30 -12.22 -3.26 -5.45
N ASP A 31 -11.83 -2.67 -4.33
CA ASP A 31 -12.61 -1.71 -3.56
C ASP A 31 -11.73 -0.54 -3.15
N LEU A 32 -11.79 0.54 -3.92
CA LEU A 32 -11.00 1.77 -3.76
C LEU A 32 -11.47 2.62 -2.57
N ALA A 33 -12.10 2.01 -1.56
CA ALA A 33 -12.61 2.75 -0.42
C ALA A 33 -11.46 3.26 0.46
N PRO A 34 -11.47 4.55 0.84
CA PRO A 34 -10.48 5.13 1.71
C PRO A 34 -10.60 4.58 3.14
N GLY A 35 -9.48 4.58 3.87
CA GLY A 35 -9.45 4.28 5.30
C GLY A 35 -8.43 3.20 5.70
N PRO A 36 -8.16 3.12 7.01
CA PRO A 36 -7.25 2.13 7.58
C PRO A 36 -7.78 0.70 7.38
N ARG A 37 -6.95 -0.15 6.78
CA ARG A 37 -7.23 -1.59 6.62
C ARG A 37 -6.18 -2.39 7.35
N GLU A 38 -6.62 -3.41 8.08
CA GLU A 38 -5.69 -4.39 8.64
C GLU A 38 -5.12 -5.23 7.49
N ILE A 39 -3.82 -5.08 7.24
CA ILE A 39 -3.13 -5.80 6.17
C ILE A 39 -2.42 -7.06 6.69
N ALA A 40 -2.09 -7.07 7.98
CA ALA A 40 -1.47 -8.17 8.70
C ALA A 40 -1.83 -8.05 10.19
N PRO A 41 -1.73 -9.12 10.99
CA PRO A 41 -2.14 -9.09 12.40
C PRO A 41 -1.40 -8.01 13.19
N GLY A 42 -2.14 -7.03 13.71
CA GLY A 42 -1.59 -5.88 14.45
C GLY A 42 -0.96 -4.81 13.57
N ILE A 43 -1.07 -4.92 12.24
CA ILE A 43 -0.55 -3.96 11.28
C ILE A 43 -1.72 -3.40 10.47
N THR A 44 -2.03 -2.13 10.75
CA THR A 44 -3.07 -1.39 10.04
C THR A 44 -2.43 -0.36 9.14
N LEU A 45 -2.87 -0.28 7.87
CA LEU A 45 -2.39 0.70 6.90
C LEU A 45 -3.57 1.36 6.20
N ASP A 46 -3.56 2.69 6.13
CA ASP A 46 -4.43 3.42 5.22
C ASP A 46 -3.80 3.44 3.83
N ILE A 47 -4.24 2.52 2.98
CA ILE A 47 -3.74 2.36 1.61
C ILE A 47 -4.07 3.61 0.77
N ALA A 48 -5.22 4.24 1.01
CA ALA A 48 -5.60 5.46 0.30
C ALA A 48 -4.72 6.64 0.70
N ALA A 49 -4.40 6.79 1.99
CA ALA A 49 -3.45 7.80 2.46
C ALA A 49 -2.04 7.56 1.90
N ALA A 50 -1.57 6.31 1.87
CA ALA A 50 -0.30 5.94 1.27
C ALA A 50 -0.25 6.26 -0.24
N VAL A 51 -1.33 5.95 -0.96
CA VAL A 51 -1.48 6.27 -2.38
C VAL A 51 -1.50 7.79 -2.60
N ALA A 52 -2.25 8.54 -1.78
CA ALA A 52 -2.34 9.99 -1.88
C ALA A 52 -1.00 10.69 -1.57
N ALA A 53 -0.20 10.12 -0.66
CA ALA A 53 1.16 10.57 -0.40
C ALA A 53 2.14 10.27 -1.56
N SER A 54 1.78 9.35 -2.46
CA SER A 54 2.58 8.97 -3.63
C SER A 54 2.03 9.58 -4.92
N ALA A 55 2.71 10.62 -5.40
CA ALA A 55 2.36 11.27 -6.68
C ALA A 55 2.33 10.30 -7.86
N TRP A 56 3.20 9.28 -7.84
CA TRP A 56 3.21 8.24 -8.86
C TRP A 56 1.97 7.34 -8.80
N ALA A 57 1.61 6.85 -7.60
CA ALA A 57 0.46 5.97 -7.45
C ALA A 57 -0.86 6.68 -7.74
N THR A 58 -0.99 7.92 -7.28
CA THR A 58 -2.14 8.78 -7.62
C THR A 58 -2.24 8.99 -9.13
N GLY A 59 -1.11 9.26 -9.81
CA GLY A 59 -1.08 9.41 -11.26
C GLY A 59 -1.42 8.14 -12.05
N VAL A 60 -1.06 6.95 -11.55
CA VAL A 60 -1.42 5.67 -12.18
C VAL A 60 -2.90 5.33 -11.96
N LEU A 61 -3.44 5.57 -10.75
CA LEU A 61 -4.86 5.30 -10.46
C LEU A 61 -5.81 6.27 -11.19
N GLY A 62 -5.38 7.51 -11.41
CA GLY A 62 -6.12 8.50 -12.18
C GLY A 62 -6.11 8.26 -13.70
N ARG A 63 -5.32 7.29 -14.20
CA ARG A 63 -5.32 6.92 -15.62
C ARG A 63 -6.34 5.81 -15.87
N GLU A 64 -7.35 6.09 -16.69
CA GLU A 64 -8.33 5.08 -17.13
C GLU A 64 -7.66 3.95 -17.94
N GLU A 65 -6.64 4.29 -18.72
CA GLU A 65 -5.86 3.33 -19.54
C GLU A 65 -4.90 2.45 -18.71
N ALA A 66 -4.73 2.73 -17.41
CA ALA A 66 -3.84 1.93 -16.58
C ALA A 66 -4.43 0.54 -16.37
N THR A 67 -3.70 -0.48 -16.83
CA THR A 67 -4.06 -1.88 -16.66
C THR A 67 -4.08 -2.25 -15.17
N GLU A 68 -4.91 -3.23 -14.80
CA GLU A 68 -4.96 -3.72 -13.41
C GLU A 68 -3.58 -4.09 -12.84
N PRO A 69 -2.68 -4.80 -13.56
CA PRO A 69 -1.33 -5.08 -13.06
C PRO A 69 -0.52 -3.80 -12.77
N HIS A 70 -0.69 -2.75 -13.58
CA HIS A 70 -0.04 -1.46 -13.36
C HIS A 70 -0.57 -0.77 -12.10
N LYS A 71 -1.89 -0.74 -11.92
CA LYS A 71 -2.52 -0.17 -10.72
C LYS A 71 -2.04 -0.91 -9.46
N ARG A 72 -1.99 -2.24 -9.49
CA ARG A 72 -1.47 -3.06 -8.37
C ARG A 72 -0.01 -2.75 -8.06
N ALA A 73 0.86 -2.64 -9.06
CA ALA A 73 2.28 -2.31 -8.86
C ALA A 73 2.47 -0.91 -8.25
N ALA A 74 1.66 0.05 -8.68
CA ALA A 74 1.68 1.41 -8.16
C ALA A 74 1.23 1.47 -6.69
N VAL A 75 0.12 0.81 -6.36
CA VAL A 75 -0.39 0.71 -4.97
C VAL A 75 0.63 -0.02 -4.09
N ARG A 76 1.18 -1.15 -4.53
CA ARG A 76 2.20 -1.91 -3.78
C ARG A 76 3.40 -1.03 -3.41
N THR A 77 3.88 -0.24 -4.36
CA THR A 77 5.03 0.65 -4.13
C THR A 77 4.68 1.79 -3.18
N ALA A 78 3.48 2.38 -3.31
CA ALA A 78 3.02 3.40 -2.38
C ALA A 78 2.91 2.85 -0.95
N MET A 79 2.38 1.63 -0.79
CA MET A 79 2.34 0.95 0.50
C MET A 79 3.73 0.75 1.08
N LEU A 80 4.71 0.25 0.30
CA LEU A 80 6.08 0.03 0.79
C LEU A 80 6.81 1.33 1.19
N LEU A 81 6.49 2.45 0.53
CA LEU A 81 7.06 3.76 0.82
C LEU A 81 6.34 4.49 1.96
N ALA A 82 5.15 4.04 2.34
CA ALA A 82 4.41 4.62 3.45
C ALA A 82 5.16 4.43 4.77
N GLN A 83 5.17 5.47 5.60
CA GLN A 83 5.64 5.37 6.98
C GLN A 83 4.62 4.56 7.78
N ALA A 84 5.09 3.58 8.54
CA ALA A 84 4.31 2.91 9.56
C ALA A 84 4.41 3.78 10.82
N GLU A 85 3.26 4.27 11.27
CA GLU A 85 3.10 4.96 12.56
C GLU A 85 2.94 3.96 13.71
#